data_AF-L0AXB3-F1
#
_entry.id   AF-L0AXB3-F1
#
_cell.length_a   1.000
_cell.length_b   1.000
_cell.length_c   1.000
_cell.angle_alpha   90.00
_cell.angle_beta   90.00
_cell.angle_gamma   90.00
#
_symmetry.space_group_name_H-M   'P 1'
#
loop_
_entity.id
_entity.type
_entity.pdbx_description
1 polymer ?
#
loop_
_entity_poly.entity_id
_entity_poly.type
_entity_poly.pdbx_seq_one_letter_code
_entity_poly.pdbx_strand_id
1 'polypeptide(L)'
;MDGYSRIVKVDIKHETLKDRIWPEIRIDTGITVAELKDKLYIKTGTSPSSMALSAHLPNHESTTSVSLDMDEESLYKYGIDEGYVILVRELRTFNGNKILTSSNENKNVQIDISNSSLKYTNPKLYDHYIKQTERVEATGNDSEFQRYQMSDEDYRARNTGVREFIDKMRAGAAKSSISSNAKNADEPTSLEDLREAFPIGSRCSVSPGDRRGEVKFVGLIGGKKVKIGVALDEPLGNSDGTFHSVKYFETHGSNYGGFYDPKNVAVGDFPQFDISDFL
;
A
#
# COMPACT_ATOMS: atom_id res chain seq x y z
N MET A 1 20.46 28.69 13.09
CA MET A 1 20.57 28.73 11.62
C MET A 1 19.73 27.59 11.13
N ASP A 2 18.49 27.88 10.77
CA ASP A 2 17.47 26.88 10.53
C ASP A 2 17.71 26.26 9.16
N GLY A 3 18.08 24.97 9.16
CA GLY A 3 18.33 24.20 7.96
C GLY A 3 17.03 24.05 7.17
N TYR A 4 17.01 24.59 5.95
CA TYR A 4 15.84 24.54 5.07
C TYR A 4 15.50 23.09 4.70
N SER A 5 14.32 22.63 5.12
CA SER A 5 13.66 21.42 4.62
C SER A 5 13.32 21.63 3.14
N ARG A 6 13.80 20.75 2.26
CA ARG A 6 13.44 20.76 0.84
C ARG A 6 13.18 19.36 0.35
N ILE A 7 12.33 19.22 -0.66
CA ILE A 7 12.07 17.94 -1.30
C ILE A 7 13.13 17.72 -2.38
N VAL A 8 13.90 16.64 -2.26
CA VAL A 8 14.90 16.20 -3.24
C VAL A 8 14.48 14.89 -3.88
N LYS A 9 14.90 14.66 -5.13
CA LYS A 9 14.73 13.37 -5.81
C LYS A 9 15.98 12.54 -5.65
N VAL A 10 15.83 11.31 -5.18
CA VAL A 10 16.91 10.36 -4.98
C VAL A 10 16.53 8.99 -5.55
N ASP A 11 17.53 8.20 -5.89
CA ASP A 11 17.33 6.80 -6.25
C ASP A 11 17.59 5.92 -5.03
N ILE A 12 16.81 4.85 -4.85
CA ILE A 12 17.08 3.87 -3.80
C ILE A 12 17.51 2.56 -4.44
N LYS A 13 18.63 2.02 -3.95
CA LYS A 13 19.17 0.71 -4.33
C LYS A 13 19.30 -0.18 -3.10
N HIS A 14 19.23 -1.49 -3.30
CA HIS A 14 19.46 -2.46 -2.24
C HIS A 14 20.69 -3.31 -2.55
N GLU A 15 21.60 -3.48 -1.58
CA GLU A 15 22.85 -4.21 -1.77
C GLU A 15 22.61 -5.69 -2.09
N THR A 16 21.71 -6.34 -1.34
CA THR A 16 21.33 -7.74 -1.55
C THR A 16 20.38 -7.97 -2.74
N LEU A 17 19.48 -7.03 -3.04
CA LEU A 17 18.48 -7.14 -4.10
C LEU A 17 18.93 -6.34 -5.32
N LYS A 18 19.99 -6.80 -5.99
CA LYS A 18 20.65 -6.07 -7.11
C LYS A 18 19.70 -5.73 -8.27
N ASP A 19 18.65 -6.53 -8.48
CA ASP A 19 17.64 -6.28 -9.52
C ASP A 19 16.57 -5.26 -9.12
N ARG A 20 16.57 -4.77 -7.87
CA ARG A 20 15.59 -3.81 -7.36
C ARG A 20 16.19 -2.42 -7.21
N ILE A 21 15.68 -1.52 -8.05
CA ILE A 21 15.97 -0.08 -8.01
C ILE A 21 14.62 0.65 -7.91
N TRP A 22 14.54 1.64 -7.03
CA TRP A 22 13.40 2.56 -6.93
C TRP A 22 13.89 3.96 -7.33
N PRO A 23 13.71 4.35 -8.61
CA PRO A 23 14.21 5.62 -9.11
C PRO A 23 13.30 6.80 -8.74
N GLU A 24 13.88 8.00 -8.72
CA GLU A 24 13.19 9.30 -8.59
C GLU A 24 12.27 9.44 -7.36
N ILE A 25 12.64 8.81 -6.25
CA ILE A 25 11.90 8.87 -5.00
C ILE A 25 12.08 10.25 -4.38
N ARG A 26 10.95 10.91 -4.08
CA ARG A 26 10.92 12.24 -3.45
C ARG A 26 11.02 12.11 -1.94
N ILE A 27 12.05 12.70 -1.36
CA ILE A 27 12.31 12.67 0.08
C ILE A 27 12.50 14.11 0.57
N ASP A 28 11.95 14.41 1.74
CA ASP A 28 12.20 15.67 2.42
C ASP A 28 13.54 15.62 3.14
N THR A 29 14.44 16.57 2.91
CA THR A 29 15.75 16.63 3.57
C THR A 29 15.64 16.91 5.08
N GLY A 30 14.51 17.41 5.57
CA GLY A 30 14.27 17.61 7.00
C GLY A 30 13.96 16.31 7.77
N ILE A 31 13.69 15.21 7.06
CA ILE A 31 13.41 13.92 7.69
C ILE A 31 14.64 13.37 8.41
N THR A 32 14.43 12.71 9.54
CA THR A 32 15.50 11.99 10.25
C THR A 32 15.86 10.68 9.54
N VAL A 33 17.05 10.16 9.82
CA VAL A 33 17.49 8.85 9.30
C VAL A 33 16.58 7.71 9.81
N ALA A 34 16.09 7.78 11.05
CA ALA A 34 15.12 6.82 11.61
C ALA A 34 13.82 6.75 10.81
N GLU A 35 13.19 7.91 10.60
CA GLU A 35 11.94 8.02 9.84
C GLU A 35 12.13 7.61 8.36
N LEU A 36 13.32 7.85 7.80
CA LEU A 36 13.67 7.34 6.47
C LEU A 36 13.71 5.81 6.46
N LYS A 37 14.35 5.16 7.44
CA LYS A 37 14.40 3.70 7.55
C LYS A 37 13.01 3.06 7.66
N ASP A 38 12.12 3.66 8.43
CA ASP A 38 10.71 3.22 8.55
C ASP A 38 9.97 3.27 7.21
N LYS A 39 10.15 4.34 6.45
CA LYS A 39 9.55 4.49 5.11
C LYS A 39 10.13 3.48 4.12
N LEU A 40 11.42 3.17 4.23
CA LEU A 40 12.09 2.19 3.37
C LEU A 40 11.68 0.76 3.69
N TYR A 41 11.38 0.42 4.96
CA TYR A 41 10.99 -0.93 5.38
C TYR A 41 9.84 -1.52 4.54
N ILE A 42 8.80 -0.72 4.24
CA ILE A 42 7.66 -1.16 3.42
C ILE A 42 8.10 -1.55 1.99
N LYS A 43 9.18 -0.96 1.48
CA LYS A 43 9.69 -1.17 0.11
C LYS A 43 10.76 -2.24 0.04
N THR A 44 11.68 -2.25 1.00
CA THR A 44 12.87 -3.12 1.01
C THR A 44 12.67 -4.40 1.80
N GLY A 45 11.76 -4.41 2.79
CA GLY A 45 11.54 -5.54 3.70
C GLY A 45 12.57 -5.65 4.82
N THR A 46 13.60 -4.79 4.83
CA THR A 46 14.66 -4.78 5.85
C THR A 46 14.21 -3.97 7.06
N SER A 47 14.20 -4.56 8.26
CA SER A 47 13.80 -3.86 9.48
C SER A 47 14.69 -2.61 9.71
N PRO A 48 14.14 -1.48 10.20
CA PRO A 48 14.93 -0.28 10.52
C PRO A 48 16.15 -0.58 11.42
N SER A 49 15.99 -1.51 12.36
CA SER A 49 17.05 -1.94 13.29
C SER A 49 18.19 -2.72 12.62
N SER A 50 17.92 -3.36 11.48
CA SER A 50 18.88 -4.13 10.69
C SER A 50 19.20 -3.42 9.37
N MET A 51 18.87 -2.13 9.25
CA MET A 51 19.07 -1.33 8.04
C MET A 51 20.23 -0.36 8.25
N ALA A 52 21.30 -0.52 7.47
CA ALA A 52 22.33 0.49 7.28
C ALA A 52 22.08 1.24 5.98
N LEU A 53 22.20 2.56 6.03
CA LEU A 53 21.99 3.43 4.89
C LEU A 53 23.30 4.16 4.56
N SER A 54 23.63 4.23 3.28
CA SER A 54 24.72 5.06 2.77
C SER A 54 24.25 5.76 1.51
N ALA A 55 24.65 7.01 1.30
CA ALA A 55 24.29 7.78 0.12
C ALA A 55 25.54 8.15 -0.70
N HIS A 56 25.44 8.14 -2.03
CA HIS A 56 26.53 8.53 -2.92
C HIS A 56 26.00 9.16 -4.21
N LEU A 57 26.86 9.87 -4.96
CA LEU A 57 26.49 10.35 -6.29
C LEU A 57 26.61 9.22 -7.35
N PRO A 58 25.84 9.27 -8.46
CA PRO A 58 25.67 8.14 -9.39
C PRO A 58 26.92 7.62 -10.11
N ASN A 59 28.08 8.29 -10.00
CA ASN A 59 29.33 7.93 -10.70
C ASN A 59 30.60 7.98 -9.81
N HIS A 60 30.44 8.16 -8.49
CA HIS A 60 31.56 8.36 -7.57
C HIS A 60 31.36 7.60 -6.23
N GLU A 61 30.95 6.33 -6.30
CA GLU A 61 30.67 5.47 -5.13
C GLU A 61 31.81 5.42 -4.10
N SER A 62 33.06 5.32 -4.55
CA SER A 62 34.23 5.22 -3.67
C SER A 62 34.67 6.55 -3.05
N THR A 63 34.27 7.69 -3.62
CA THR A 63 34.77 9.02 -3.22
C THR A 63 33.70 9.86 -2.51
N THR A 64 32.41 9.63 -2.78
CA THR A 64 31.29 10.46 -2.30
C THR A 64 30.32 9.70 -1.41
N SER A 65 30.70 8.51 -0.94
CA SER A 65 29.87 7.74 -0.02
C SER A 65 29.82 8.40 1.36
N VAL A 66 28.62 8.75 1.77
CA VAL A 66 28.29 9.28 3.11
C VAL A 66 27.49 8.20 3.84
N SER A 67 27.94 7.77 5.02
CA SER A 67 27.16 6.86 5.87
C SER A 67 26.09 7.66 6.62
N LEU A 68 24.85 7.18 6.58
CA LEU A 68 23.73 7.73 7.36
C LEU A 68 23.61 6.90 8.64
N ASP A 69 24.48 7.18 9.60
CA ASP A 69 24.75 6.38 10.80
C ASP A 69 24.09 6.90 12.09
N MET A 70 23.60 8.13 12.09
CA MET A 70 22.94 8.77 13.23
C MET A 70 21.43 8.88 12.97
N ASP A 71 20.67 8.04 13.66
CA ASP A 71 19.22 7.90 13.45
C ASP A 71 18.42 9.18 13.76
N GLU A 72 18.91 10.00 14.69
CA GLU A 72 18.28 11.26 15.13
C GLU A 72 18.60 12.46 14.23
N GLU A 73 19.56 12.32 13.32
CA GLU A 73 20.00 13.43 12.47
C GLU A 73 19.20 13.51 11.18
N SER A 74 19.02 14.72 10.68
CA SER A 74 18.31 14.96 9.41
C SER A 74 19.19 14.72 8.19
N LEU A 75 18.58 14.33 7.07
CA LEU A 75 19.30 14.15 5.81
C LEU A 75 19.99 15.43 5.31
N TYR A 76 19.44 16.59 5.66
CA TYR A 76 20.04 17.89 5.40
C TYR A 76 21.45 18.00 6.00
N LYS A 77 21.66 17.48 7.22
CA LYS A 77 22.96 17.53 7.90
C LYS A 77 24.02 16.69 7.19
N TYR A 78 23.59 15.61 6.55
CA TYR A 78 24.44 14.75 5.72
C TYR A 78 24.71 15.32 4.32
N GLY A 79 24.16 16.50 3.98
CA GLY A 79 24.37 17.15 2.68
C GLY A 79 23.71 16.42 1.51
N ILE A 80 22.66 15.63 1.77
CA ILE A 80 21.94 14.90 0.72
C ILE A 80 21.19 15.89 -0.19
N ASP A 81 21.38 15.75 -1.50
CA ASP A 81 20.81 16.61 -2.53
C ASP A 81 20.16 15.81 -3.67
N GLU A 82 19.55 16.50 -4.63
CA GLU A 82 18.96 15.91 -5.83
C GLU A 82 19.99 15.09 -6.63
N GLY A 83 19.58 13.87 -7.02
CA GLY A 83 20.41 12.95 -7.79
C GLY A 83 21.28 12.00 -6.96
N TYR A 84 21.23 12.06 -5.63
CA TYR A 84 21.89 11.07 -4.78
C TYR A 84 21.24 9.68 -4.91
N VAL A 85 22.06 8.64 -4.74
CA VAL A 85 21.63 7.25 -4.63
C VAL A 85 21.76 6.81 -3.17
N ILE A 86 20.66 6.42 -2.55
CA ILE A 86 20.61 5.82 -1.21
C ILE A 86 20.71 4.32 -1.36
N LEU A 87 21.81 3.76 -0.88
CA LEU A 87 22.06 2.33 -0.81
C LEU A 87 21.60 1.78 0.54
N VAL A 88 20.73 0.77 0.47
CA VAL A 88 20.23 0.02 1.61
C VAL A 88 21.05 -1.25 1.79
N ARG A 89 21.74 -1.34 2.92
CA ARG A 89 22.49 -2.51 3.37
C ARG A 89 21.77 -3.15 4.54
N GLU A 90 21.69 -4.48 4.53
CA GLU A 90 21.19 -5.23 5.67
C GLU A 90 22.33 -5.53 6.64
N LEU A 91 22.25 -4.93 7.83
CA LEU A 91 23.09 -5.30 8.97
C LEU A 91 22.58 -6.64 9.48
N ARG A 92 23.35 -7.70 9.27
CA ARG A 92 23.03 -9.01 9.82
C ARG A 92 23.15 -8.94 11.35
N THR A 93 22.03 -8.84 12.04
CA THR A 93 22.00 -9.01 13.49
C THR A 93 22.19 -10.48 13.81
N PHE A 94 23.33 -10.79 14.44
CA PHE A 94 23.68 -12.11 14.94
C PHE A 94 22.70 -12.59 16.02
N ASN A 95 21.55 -13.11 15.63
CA ASN A 95 20.74 -13.95 16.51
C ASN A 95 21.11 -15.40 16.26
N GLY A 96 22.15 -15.85 16.98
CA GLY A 96 22.44 -17.26 17.25
C GLY A 96 22.64 -18.16 16.03
N ASN A 97 23.80 -18.07 15.37
CA ASN A 97 24.73 -19.21 15.18
C ASN A 97 25.88 -18.84 14.22
N LYS A 98 27.08 -18.83 14.80
CA LYS A 98 28.43 -19.01 14.24
C LYS A 98 28.87 -18.18 13.01
N ILE A 99 29.91 -17.40 13.27
CA ILE A 99 30.78 -16.68 12.34
C ILE A 99 31.44 -17.65 11.35
N LEU A 100 31.52 -17.23 10.08
CA LEU A 100 32.72 -17.44 9.26
C LEU A 100 33.06 -16.11 8.58
N THR A 101 33.92 -15.32 9.19
CA THR A 101 34.99 -14.64 8.44
C THR A 101 35.86 -15.77 7.89
N SER A 102 36.45 -15.73 6.71
CA SER A 102 37.09 -14.62 6.02
C SER A 102 37.54 -15.20 4.68
N SER A 103 37.81 -14.33 3.71
CA SER A 103 38.86 -14.48 2.71
C SER A 103 38.95 -15.81 1.94
N ASN A 104 38.66 -15.72 0.64
CA ASN A 104 39.22 -16.53 -0.45
C ASN A 104 39.11 -18.07 -0.38
N GLU A 105 38.68 -18.58 -1.53
CA GLU A 105 38.87 -19.94 -2.04
C GLU A 105 37.99 -21.06 -1.45
N ASN A 106 37.12 -21.56 -2.33
CA ASN A 106 36.79 -22.97 -2.54
C ASN A 106 36.47 -23.82 -1.29
N LYS A 107 35.16 -24.08 -1.07
CA LYS A 107 34.56 -25.43 -1.13
C LYS A 107 33.13 -25.43 -0.58
N ASN A 108 32.26 -26.11 -1.31
CA ASN A 108 30.97 -26.69 -0.93
C ASN A 108 30.62 -26.62 0.56
N VAL A 109 29.56 -25.90 0.89
CA VAL A 109 28.85 -26.05 2.17
C VAL A 109 27.40 -26.42 1.85
N GLN A 110 27.06 -27.69 2.06
CA GLN A 110 25.66 -28.13 2.14
C GLN A 110 25.02 -27.47 3.36
N ILE A 111 23.99 -26.65 3.13
CA ILE A 111 23.22 -26.00 4.18
C ILE A 111 22.05 -26.93 4.52
N ASP A 112 22.07 -27.54 5.71
CA ASP A 112 20.94 -28.29 6.25
C ASP A 112 19.89 -27.32 6.79
N ILE A 113 18.78 -27.19 6.06
CA ILE A 113 17.67 -26.25 6.32
C ILE A 113 16.56 -26.91 7.17
N SER A 114 16.84 -28.06 7.80
CA SER A 114 15.83 -28.78 8.58
C SER A 114 15.28 -28.00 9.78
N ASN A 115 15.95 -26.94 10.26
CA ASN A 115 15.55 -26.21 11.47
C ASN A 115 15.53 -24.66 11.33
N SER A 116 15.10 -24.11 10.19
CA SER A 116 14.82 -22.67 10.12
C SER A 116 13.44 -22.36 10.74
N SER A 117 13.39 -21.38 11.65
CA SER A 117 12.13 -20.95 12.30
C SER A 117 11.22 -20.11 11.38
N LEU A 118 11.63 -19.91 10.13
CA LEU A 118 10.84 -19.28 9.06
C LEU A 118 10.38 -20.39 8.12
N LYS A 119 9.15 -20.88 8.29
CA LYS A 119 8.51 -21.87 7.39
C LYS A 119 8.09 -21.25 6.05
N TYR A 120 9.01 -20.58 5.36
CA TYR A 120 8.77 -19.97 4.05
C TYR A 120 9.80 -20.45 3.02
N THR A 121 9.87 -21.76 2.81
CA THR A 121 10.44 -22.29 1.56
C THR A 121 9.41 -23.23 0.98
N ASN A 122 8.84 -22.88 -0.18
CA ASN A 122 8.08 -23.83 -0.98
C ASN A 122 9.10 -24.86 -1.51
N PRO A 123 9.16 -26.09 -0.99
CA PRO A 123 10.29 -27.00 -1.24
C PRO A 123 10.42 -27.36 -2.72
N LYS A 124 9.31 -27.36 -3.47
CA LYS A 124 9.31 -27.56 -4.93
C LYS A 124 10.02 -26.43 -5.69
N LEU A 125 9.90 -25.19 -5.20
CA LEU A 125 10.56 -24.03 -5.82
C LEU A 125 12.07 -24.07 -5.57
N TYR A 126 12.47 -24.49 -4.37
CA TYR A 126 13.87 -24.64 -4.00
C TYR A 126 14.55 -25.75 -4.82
N ASP A 127 13.93 -26.92 -4.91
CA ASP A 127 14.45 -28.05 -5.71
C ASP A 127 14.55 -27.71 -7.21
N HIS A 128 13.59 -26.97 -7.76
CA HIS A 128 13.67 -26.48 -9.14
C HIS A 128 14.83 -25.51 -9.35
N TYR A 129 15.04 -24.58 -8.42
CA TYR A 129 16.10 -23.58 -8.54
C TYR A 129 17.48 -24.24 -8.57
N ILE A 130 17.74 -25.20 -7.68
CA ILE A 130 19.00 -25.96 -7.64
C ILE A 130 19.26 -26.65 -8.98
N LYS A 131 18.27 -27.38 -9.50
CA LYS A 131 18.40 -28.11 -10.78
C LYS A 131 18.67 -27.22 -11.98
N GLN A 132 18.14 -25.99 -11.99
CA GLN A 132 18.38 -25.03 -13.07
C GLN A 132 19.75 -24.38 -12.96
N THR A 133 20.20 -24.06 -11.75
CA THR A 133 21.54 -23.53 -11.51
C THR A 133 22.62 -24.54 -11.91
N GLU A 134 22.47 -25.81 -11.51
CA GLU A 134 23.40 -26.88 -11.92
C GLU A 134 23.45 -27.06 -13.45
N ARG A 135 22.31 -26.90 -14.12
CA ARG A 135 22.23 -26.99 -15.58
C ARG A 135 22.95 -25.83 -16.27
N VAL A 136 22.74 -24.61 -15.80
CA VAL A 136 23.39 -23.40 -16.32
C VAL A 136 24.91 -23.45 -16.10
N GLU A 137 25.35 -23.93 -14.94
CA GLU A 137 26.79 -24.12 -14.64
C GLU A 137 27.42 -25.19 -15.56
N ALA A 138 26.68 -26.25 -15.88
CA ALA A 138 27.15 -27.30 -16.79
C ALA A 138 27.20 -26.86 -18.26
N THR A 139 26.30 -25.97 -18.69
CA THR A 139 26.24 -25.48 -20.09
C THR A 139 26.95 -24.14 -20.30
N GLY A 140 27.31 -23.42 -19.24
CA GLY A 140 27.99 -22.13 -19.28
C GLY A 140 27.16 -21.01 -19.93
N ASN A 141 25.85 -21.21 -20.06
CA ASN A 141 24.95 -20.29 -20.73
C ASN A 141 23.78 -19.91 -19.81
N ASP A 142 23.89 -18.74 -19.19
CA ASP A 142 22.92 -18.18 -18.25
C ASP A 142 21.51 -17.96 -18.85
N SER A 143 21.39 -17.96 -20.18
CA SER A 143 20.11 -17.84 -20.87
C SER A 143 19.26 -19.11 -20.80
N GLU A 144 19.83 -20.25 -20.40
CA GLU A 144 19.10 -21.51 -20.24
C GLU A 144 18.33 -21.62 -18.93
N PHE A 145 18.45 -20.64 -18.03
CA PHE A 145 17.75 -20.66 -16.75
C PHE A 145 16.23 -20.58 -16.93
N GLN A 146 15.52 -21.67 -16.61
CA GLN A 146 14.07 -21.69 -16.71
C GLN A 146 13.44 -21.33 -15.36
N ARG A 147 12.60 -20.31 -15.35
CA ARG A 147 11.81 -19.96 -14.16
C ARG A 147 10.83 -21.09 -13.79
N TYR A 148 10.68 -21.37 -12.50
CA TYR A 148 9.70 -22.34 -12.03
C TYR A 148 8.29 -21.91 -12.44
N GLN A 149 7.64 -22.73 -13.25
CA GLN A 149 6.22 -22.62 -13.53
C GLN A 149 5.53 -23.82 -12.90
N MET A 150 4.59 -23.54 -12.00
CA MET A 150 3.76 -24.59 -11.39
C MET A 150 2.72 -25.02 -12.41
N SER A 151 2.55 -26.33 -12.60
CA SER A 151 1.50 -26.84 -13.49
C SER A 151 0.12 -26.44 -12.97
N ASP A 152 -0.83 -26.25 -13.88
CA ASP A 152 -2.20 -25.88 -13.52
C ASP A 152 -2.92 -26.94 -12.66
N GLU A 153 -2.45 -28.19 -12.68
CA GLU A 153 -2.96 -29.29 -11.86
C GLU A 153 -2.42 -29.23 -10.44
N ASP A 154 -1.10 -29.04 -10.27
CA ASP A 154 -0.47 -28.80 -8.95
C ASP A 154 -0.97 -27.51 -8.30
N TYR A 155 -1.28 -26.49 -9.10
CA TYR A 155 -1.83 -25.23 -8.64
C TYR A 155 -3.27 -25.42 -8.12
N ARG A 156 -4.07 -26.29 -8.77
CA ARG A 156 -5.45 -26.60 -8.37
C ARG A 156 -5.55 -27.39 -7.07
N ALA A 157 -4.55 -28.23 -6.77
CA ALA A 157 -4.52 -29.02 -5.54
C ALA A 157 -4.24 -28.19 -4.26
N ARG A 158 -3.81 -26.92 -4.39
CA ARG A 158 -3.49 -26.05 -3.25
C ARG A 158 -4.71 -25.26 -2.80
N ASN A 159 -5.36 -25.74 -1.74
CA ASN A 159 -6.57 -25.20 -1.12
C ASN A 159 -6.36 -23.90 -0.30
N THR A 160 -5.42 -23.04 -0.71
CA THR A 160 -5.08 -21.77 -0.04
C THR A 160 -4.65 -20.67 -1.02
N GLY A 161 -5.06 -20.78 -2.30
CA GLY A 161 -4.52 -19.98 -3.40
C GLY A 161 -5.36 -18.76 -3.78
N VAL A 162 -4.71 -17.76 -4.40
CA VAL A 162 -5.37 -16.61 -5.04
C VAL A 162 -6.38 -17.05 -6.10
N ARG A 163 -6.20 -18.21 -6.77
CA ARG A 163 -7.25 -18.77 -7.66
C ARG A 163 -8.48 -19.22 -6.89
N GLU A 164 -8.37 -19.80 -5.70
CA GLU A 164 -9.55 -20.16 -4.91
C GLU A 164 -10.28 -18.91 -4.43
N PHE A 165 -9.54 -17.84 -4.11
CA PHE A 165 -10.11 -16.52 -3.88
C PHE A 165 -10.79 -15.94 -5.13
N ILE A 166 -10.15 -16.04 -6.32
CA ILE A 166 -10.72 -15.61 -7.60
C ILE A 166 -11.92 -16.48 -7.99
N ASP A 167 -11.89 -17.77 -7.75
CA ASP A 167 -12.97 -18.71 -8.05
C ASP A 167 -14.10 -18.56 -7.04
N LYS A 168 -13.82 -18.18 -5.79
CA LYS A 168 -14.83 -17.78 -4.80
C LYS A 168 -15.43 -16.41 -5.13
N MET A 169 -14.63 -15.49 -5.67
CA MET A 169 -15.10 -14.20 -6.19
C MET A 169 -15.88 -14.35 -7.50
N ARG A 170 -15.49 -15.28 -8.38
CA ARG A 170 -16.20 -15.62 -9.62
C ARG A 170 -17.41 -16.50 -9.37
N ALA A 171 -17.39 -17.41 -8.40
CA ALA A 171 -18.56 -18.14 -7.94
C ALA A 171 -19.50 -17.22 -7.16
N GLY A 172 -18.97 -16.21 -6.46
CA GLY A 172 -19.74 -15.10 -5.90
C GLY A 172 -20.33 -14.19 -6.98
N ALA A 173 -19.61 -13.92 -8.06
CA ALA A 173 -20.09 -13.16 -9.22
C ALA A 173 -21.03 -13.98 -10.13
N ALA A 174 -20.84 -15.30 -10.21
CA ALA A 174 -21.71 -16.24 -10.92
C ALA A 174 -22.96 -16.56 -10.08
N LYS A 175 -22.86 -16.56 -8.75
CA LYS A 175 -24.02 -16.43 -7.86
C LYS A 175 -24.65 -15.04 -7.98
N SER A 176 -23.91 -13.97 -8.28
CA SER A 176 -24.50 -12.66 -8.60
C SER A 176 -25.19 -12.62 -9.97
N SER A 177 -24.89 -13.55 -10.89
CA SER A 177 -25.58 -13.65 -12.20
C SER A 177 -26.58 -14.81 -12.29
N ILE A 178 -26.66 -15.70 -11.29
CA ILE A 178 -27.63 -16.83 -11.22
C ILE A 178 -28.42 -16.85 -9.88
N SER A 179 -28.21 -15.91 -8.96
CA SER A 179 -29.06 -15.70 -7.77
C SER A 179 -30.04 -14.55 -8.01
N SER A 180 -30.87 -14.70 -9.04
CA SER A 180 -32.15 -13.99 -9.13
C SER A 180 -33.23 -14.62 -8.24
N ASN A 181 -32.89 -15.54 -7.32
CA ASN A 181 -33.86 -16.09 -6.36
C ASN A 181 -33.17 -16.79 -5.18
N ALA A 182 -32.93 -16.07 -4.08
CA ALA A 182 -33.08 -16.57 -2.70
C ALA A 182 -32.76 -15.43 -1.71
N LYS A 183 -33.76 -15.06 -0.93
CA LYS A 183 -33.84 -13.90 -0.04
C LYS A 183 -33.06 -14.08 1.26
N ASN A 184 -32.79 -12.92 1.90
CA ASN A 184 -32.59 -12.58 3.33
C ASN A 184 -31.23 -11.86 3.54
N ALA A 185 -31.12 -10.60 3.99
CA ALA A 185 -32.10 -9.64 4.52
C ALA A 185 -31.58 -8.19 4.30
N ASP A 186 -32.51 -7.30 3.93
CA ASP A 186 -32.54 -5.84 4.12
C ASP A 186 -31.32 -4.98 3.74
N GLU A 187 -30.85 -5.06 2.50
CA GLU A 187 -30.06 -3.99 1.86
C GLU A 187 -30.80 -3.52 0.58
N PRO A 188 -31.13 -2.22 0.44
CA PRO A 188 -31.79 -1.68 -0.75
C PRO A 188 -30.85 -1.88 -1.97
N THR A 189 -31.10 -2.93 -2.74
CA THR A 189 -30.14 -3.41 -3.75
C THR A 189 -30.36 -2.71 -5.10
N SER A 190 -31.52 -2.09 -5.32
CA SER A 190 -31.78 -1.25 -6.50
C SER A 190 -31.58 0.24 -6.20
N LEU A 191 -31.30 1.03 -7.23
CA LEU A 191 -31.17 2.49 -7.12
C LEU A 191 -32.51 3.12 -6.67
N GLU A 192 -33.61 2.52 -7.07
CA GLU A 192 -34.97 2.88 -6.68
C GLU A 192 -35.19 2.67 -5.18
N ASP A 193 -34.79 1.51 -4.63
CA ASP A 193 -34.89 1.26 -3.18
C ASP A 193 -34.05 2.25 -2.38
N LEU A 194 -32.85 2.61 -2.89
CA LEU A 194 -32.02 3.64 -2.26
C LEU A 194 -32.67 5.03 -2.34
N ARG A 195 -33.42 5.34 -3.39
CA ARG A 195 -34.14 6.61 -3.48
C ARG A 195 -35.34 6.67 -2.54
N GLU A 196 -35.98 5.52 -2.28
CA GLU A 196 -37.04 5.41 -1.27
C GLU A 196 -36.46 5.48 0.15
N ALA A 197 -35.33 4.84 0.41
CA ALA A 197 -34.65 4.87 1.71
C ALA A 197 -34.00 6.23 2.01
N PHE A 198 -33.58 6.97 0.99
CA PHE A 198 -32.94 8.29 1.09
C PHE A 198 -33.69 9.34 0.27
N PRO A 199 -34.92 9.74 0.67
CA PRO A 199 -35.66 10.74 -0.08
C PRO A 199 -34.91 12.07 -0.11
N ILE A 200 -34.80 12.67 -1.29
CA ILE A 200 -34.22 14.00 -1.47
C ILE A 200 -35.02 15.00 -0.63
N GLY A 201 -34.33 15.86 0.12
CA GLY A 201 -34.94 16.77 1.09
C GLY A 201 -34.89 16.27 2.54
N SER A 202 -34.60 14.99 2.76
CA SER A 202 -34.65 14.42 4.12
C SER A 202 -33.45 14.84 4.95
N ARG A 203 -33.70 15.09 6.24
CA ARG A 203 -32.66 15.31 7.25
C ARG A 203 -31.89 14.02 7.50
N CYS A 204 -30.58 14.14 7.61
CA CYS A 204 -29.70 13.01 7.80
C CYS A 204 -28.49 13.35 8.67
N SER A 205 -27.91 12.32 9.27
CA SER A 205 -26.60 12.36 9.92
C SER A 205 -25.61 11.52 9.11
N VAL A 206 -24.37 11.99 9.03
CA VAL A 206 -23.28 11.34 8.30
C VAL A 206 -22.20 10.87 9.27
N SER A 207 -21.88 9.58 9.20
CA SER A 207 -20.79 8.94 9.92
C SER A 207 -19.49 8.90 9.10
N PRO A 208 -18.31 9.06 9.73
CA PRO A 208 -18.10 9.39 11.15
C PRO A 208 -18.33 10.86 11.47
N GLY A 209 -18.61 11.15 12.75
CA GLY A 209 -18.62 12.50 13.33
C GLY A 209 -19.99 13.18 13.46
N ASP A 210 -21.10 12.43 13.39
CA ASP A 210 -22.47 12.95 13.56
C ASP A 210 -22.77 14.26 12.83
N ARG A 211 -22.24 14.41 11.62
CA ARG A 211 -22.41 15.61 10.80
C ARG A 211 -23.79 15.63 10.21
N ARG A 212 -24.58 16.66 10.54
CA ARG A 212 -25.97 16.78 10.10
C ARG A 212 -26.08 17.55 8.79
N GLY A 213 -27.12 17.22 8.04
CA GLY A 213 -27.41 17.85 6.76
C GLY A 213 -28.67 17.33 6.11
N GLU A 214 -28.80 17.66 4.83
CA GLU A 214 -29.93 17.32 3.98
C GLU A 214 -29.49 16.48 2.79
N VAL A 215 -30.21 15.40 2.49
CA VAL A 215 -29.97 14.59 1.29
C VAL A 215 -30.36 15.40 0.05
N LYS A 216 -29.40 15.65 -0.84
CA LYS A 216 -29.64 16.37 -2.10
C LYS A 216 -29.50 15.49 -3.35
N PHE A 217 -28.83 14.36 -3.26
CA PHE A 217 -28.60 13.48 -4.41
C PHE A 217 -28.53 12.01 -4.01
N VAL A 218 -29.10 11.13 -4.82
CA VAL A 218 -28.97 9.67 -4.71
C VAL A 218 -28.77 9.09 -6.10
N GLY A 219 -27.58 8.59 -6.38
CA GLY A 219 -27.27 8.09 -7.71
C GLY A 219 -25.82 7.68 -7.95
N LEU A 220 -25.58 7.19 -9.16
CA LEU A 220 -24.24 6.82 -9.62
C LEU A 220 -23.40 8.07 -9.88
N ILE A 221 -22.20 8.10 -9.31
CA ILE A 221 -21.21 9.14 -9.57
C ILE A 221 -20.05 8.52 -10.36
N GLY A 222 -19.70 9.15 -11.48
CA GLY A 222 -18.69 8.62 -12.41
C GLY A 222 -19.04 7.24 -13.02
N GLY A 223 -20.32 6.84 -13.00
CA GLY A 223 -20.83 5.61 -13.60
C GLY A 223 -20.44 4.30 -12.89
N LYS A 224 -19.87 4.36 -11.67
CA LYS A 224 -19.28 3.17 -11.02
C LYS A 224 -19.90 2.78 -9.69
N LYS A 225 -20.27 3.75 -8.84
CA LYS A 225 -20.79 3.49 -7.48
C LYS A 225 -21.90 4.44 -7.13
N VAL A 226 -22.93 3.93 -6.44
CA VAL A 226 -24.01 4.75 -5.91
C VAL A 226 -23.50 5.52 -4.69
N LYS A 227 -23.80 6.82 -4.67
CA LYS A 227 -23.43 7.74 -3.59
C LYS A 227 -24.64 8.57 -3.21
N ILE A 228 -24.66 8.95 -1.93
CA ILE A 228 -25.60 9.90 -1.38
C ILE A 228 -24.89 11.25 -1.27
N GLY A 229 -25.37 12.24 -2.02
CA GLY A 229 -24.92 13.62 -1.91
C GLY A 229 -25.68 14.31 -0.79
N VAL A 230 -24.95 14.84 0.19
CA VAL A 230 -25.50 15.51 1.37
C VAL A 230 -24.99 16.95 1.38
N ALA A 231 -25.92 17.90 1.53
CA ALA A 231 -25.61 19.28 1.90
C ALA A 231 -25.58 19.36 3.42
N LEU A 232 -24.39 19.54 3.99
CA LEU A 232 -24.17 19.63 5.43
C LEU A 232 -24.59 21.00 5.95
N ASP A 233 -24.99 21.05 7.23
CA ASP A 233 -25.32 22.32 7.90
C ASP A 233 -24.06 23.13 8.25
N GLU A 234 -22.95 22.41 8.48
CA GLU A 234 -21.65 22.96 8.86
C GLU A 234 -20.62 22.70 7.76
N PRO A 235 -19.55 23.52 7.64
CA PRO A 235 -18.51 23.38 6.61
C PRO A 235 -17.54 22.22 6.88
N LEU A 236 -18.08 21.04 7.21
CA LEU A 236 -17.35 19.81 7.55
C LEU A 236 -17.31 18.79 6.40
N GLY A 237 -17.69 19.23 5.21
CA GLY A 237 -17.67 18.47 3.97
C GLY A 237 -16.33 18.59 3.24
N ASN A 238 -16.29 18.05 2.03
CA ASN A 238 -15.10 18.01 1.18
C ASN A 238 -15.40 18.43 -0.27
N SER A 239 -16.60 18.91 -0.52
CA SER A 239 -17.12 19.31 -1.83
C SER A 239 -18.06 20.50 -1.65
N ASP A 240 -18.37 21.17 -2.74
CA ASP A 240 -19.41 22.19 -2.89
C ASP A 240 -20.68 21.63 -3.57
N GLY A 241 -20.74 20.31 -3.78
CA GLY A 241 -21.78 19.64 -4.57
C GLY A 241 -21.33 19.30 -6.00
N THR A 242 -20.08 19.62 -6.36
CA THR A 242 -19.47 19.29 -7.66
C THR A 242 -18.56 18.07 -7.55
N PHE A 243 -18.61 17.19 -8.57
CA PHE A 243 -17.68 16.08 -8.73
C PHE A 243 -17.16 16.03 -10.18
N HIS A 244 -15.84 16.10 -10.36
CA HIS A 244 -15.16 16.08 -11.66
C HIS A 244 -15.80 17.03 -12.70
N SER A 245 -15.98 18.29 -12.31
CA SER A 245 -16.56 19.38 -13.14
C SER A 245 -18.05 19.27 -13.45
N VAL A 246 -18.77 18.30 -12.87
CA VAL A 246 -20.23 18.19 -12.96
C VAL A 246 -20.84 18.54 -11.62
N LYS A 247 -21.75 19.54 -11.61
CA LYS A 247 -22.51 19.93 -10.40
C LYS A 247 -23.70 18.99 -10.22
N TYR A 248 -23.76 18.31 -9.08
CA TYR A 248 -24.84 17.37 -8.74
C TYR A 248 -25.92 18.02 -7.88
N PHE A 249 -25.53 18.87 -6.94
CA PHE A 249 -26.45 19.60 -6.07
C PHE A 249 -25.86 20.95 -5.61
N GLU A 250 -26.70 21.78 -5.01
CA GLU A 250 -26.31 23.09 -4.47
C GLU A 250 -26.07 23.01 -2.96
N THR A 251 -25.09 23.79 -2.49
CA THR A 251 -24.69 23.87 -1.08
C THR A 251 -24.48 25.34 -0.68
N HIS A 252 -24.43 25.61 0.63
CA HIS A 252 -24.28 26.97 1.16
C HIS A 252 -22.88 27.58 0.94
N GLY A 253 -21.89 26.79 0.54
CA GLY A 253 -20.53 27.26 0.28
C GLY A 253 -19.55 26.13 0.04
N SER A 254 -18.27 26.49 -0.08
CA SER A 254 -17.19 25.50 -0.11
C SER A 254 -17.19 24.67 1.18
N ASN A 255 -17.03 23.35 1.03
CA ASN A 255 -17.06 22.37 2.12
C ASN A 255 -18.43 22.16 2.80
N TYR A 256 -19.53 22.67 2.25
CA TYR A 256 -20.88 22.33 2.73
C TYR A 256 -21.48 21.11 2.00
N GLY A 257 -20.74 20.47 1.10
CA GLY A 257 -21.16 19.28 0.37
C GLY A 257 -20.28 18.08 0.65
N GLY A 258 -20.87 16.90 0.57
CA GLY A 258 -20.13 15.64 0.58
C GLY A 258 -20.87 14.52 -0.15
N PHE A 259 -20.10 13.57 -0.66
CA PHE A 259 -20.61 12.36 -1.30
C PHE A 259 -20.24 11.12 -0.47
N TYR A 260 -21.25 10.50 0.13
CA TYR A 260 -21.08 9.42 1.10
C TYR A 260 -21.64 8.09 0.58
N ASP A 261 -21.12 6.98 1.11
CA ASP A 261 -21.74 5.68 0.87
C ASP A 261 -23.06 5.58 1.65
N PRO A 262 -24.10 4.89 1.14
CA PRO A 262 -25.39 4.76 1.82
C PRO A 262 -25.27 4.30 3.27
N LYS A 263 -24.38 3.35 3.55
CA LYS A 263 -24.08 2.85 4.91
C LYS A 263 -23.58 3.91 5.91
N ASN A 264 -23.10 5.04 5.43
CA ASN A 264 -22.58 6.12 6.26
C ASN A 264 -23.60 7.25 6.45
N VAL A 265 -24.79 7.14 5.86
CA VAL A 265 -25.85 8.15 5.96
C VAL A 265 -27.03 7.51 6.68
N ALA A 266 -27.50 8.16 7.73
CA ALA A 266 -28.71 7.78 8.44
C ALA A 266 -29.75 8.88 8.23
N VAL A 267 -30.88 8.56 7.59
CA VAL A 267 -32.01 9.48 7.45
C VAL A 267 -32.89 9.37 8.68
N GLY A 268 -33.36 10.50 9.19
CA GLY A 268 -34.18 10.53 10.39
C GLY A 268 -34.38 11.93 10.93
N ASP A 269 -34.81 12.01 12.19
CA ASP A 269 -35.00 13.27 12.88
C ASP A 269 -33.67 13.84 13.38
N PHE A 270 -32.98 14.53 12.47
CA PHE A 270 -31.69 15.19 12.73
C PHE A 270 -31.84 16.70 12.52
N PRO A 271 -32.45 17.44 13.48
CA PRO A 271 -32.60 18.89 13.36
C PRO A 271 -31.24 19.57 13.27
N GLN A 272 -31.20 20.75 12.65
CA GLN A 272 -30.01 21.59 12.66
C GLN A 272 -29.64 21.92 14.11
N PHE A 273 -28.35 21.98 14.43
CA PHE A 273 -27.92 22.46 15.73
C PHE A 273 -28.19 23.97 15.80
N ASP A 274 -29.15 24.37 16.63
CA ASP A 274 -29.37 25.77 16.93
C ASP A 274 -28.39 26.21 18.03
N ILE A 275 -27.70 27.32 17.78
CA ILE A 275 -26.73 27.91 18.70
C ILE A 275 -27.41 28.30 20.04
N SER A 276 -28.74 28.45 20.05
CA SER A 276 -29.53 28.69 21.26
C SER A 276 -29.55 27.52 22.25
N ASP A 277 -29.19 26.31 21.83
CA ASP A 277 -29.17 25.13 22.72
C ASP A 277 -27.91 25.03 23.57
N PHE A 278 -26.89 25.85 23.27
CA PHE A 278 -25.61 25.90 23.98
C PHE A 278 -25.44 27.13 24.89
N LEU A 279 -26.47 27.97 25.01
CA LEU A 279 -26.45 29.28 25.68
C LEU A 279 -27.39 29.33 26.89
#